data_AF-A0A8H6SAM9-F1
#
_entry.id   AF-A0A8H6SAM9-F1
#
_cell.length_a   1.000
_cell.length_b   1.000
_cell.length_c   1.000
_cell.angle_alpha   90.00
_cell.angle_beta   90.00
_cell.angle_gamma   90.00
#
_symmetry.space_group_name_H-M   'P 1'
#
loop_
_entity.id
_entity.type
_entity.pdbx_description
1 polymer ?
#
loop_
_entity_poly.entity_id
_entity_poly.type
_entity_poly.pdbx_seq_one_letter_code
_entity_poly.pdbx_strand_id
1 'polypeptide(L)'
;MLEPRLPPELERLIFKRTAIAHRLSLPNLLLVSRRVHIWLEPLLYKVLQCRKGAIPDPDTAFRKRELLRNGVRALCIHSDRGGLSESQIFDLLALCTNATHFGCGSEVCCGEMLPHLAAMPLERFAGPLHLLFSSFWAIEPKHAFFASITHLELLNVLPQDEGVDEDAEIPVVPTLTHASFADVDIIPWTYIRRFLEAHPQLQIFALVWARNYVRERFDDASQIFFEISDERFVMGSYEDGNGDHPWKEWASAAGADLGQEDDYWTRGERFLERKRLGQVDDYRLWMDDWMYEDDWTTPEPVEYPQYD
;
A
#
# COMPACT_ATOMS: atom_id res chain seq x y z
N MET A 1 -36.15 -2.53 33.95
CA MET A 1 -35.15 -2.61 32.87
C MET A 1 -35.89 -3.00 31.62
N LEU A 2 -35.74 -2.25 30.52
CA LEU A 2 -36.39 -2.61 29.26
C LEU A 2 -35.70 -3.85 28.69
N GLU A 3 -36.48 -4.85 28.30
CA GLU A 3 -35.98 -6.05 27.63
C GLU A 3 -35.45 -5.65 26.24
N PRO A 4 -34.23 -6.10 25.84
CA PRO A 4 -33.68 -5.76 24.55
C PRO A 4 -34.60 -6.29 23.43
N ARG A 5 -34.93 -5.43 22.48
CA ARG A 5 -35.82 -5.77 21.35
C ARG A 5 -35.18 -6.70 20.32
N LEU A 6 -33.86 -6.80 20.31
CA LEU A 6 -33.09 -7.62 19.38
C LEU A 6 -32.23 -8.64 20.13
N PRO A 7 -32.09 -9.86 19.60
CA PRO A 7 -31.07 -10.80 20.03
C PRO A 7 -29.66 -10.18 20.00
N PRO A 8 -28.79 -10.44 21.00
CA PRO A 8 -27.43 -9.88 21.05
C PRO A 8 -26.59 -10.13 19.80
N GLU A 9 -26.79 -11.26 19.12
CA GLU A 9 -26.07 -11.64 17.90
C GLU A 9 -26.44 -10.73 16.73
N LEU A 10 -27.73 -10.39 16.61
CA LEU A 10 -28.21 -9.46 15.59
C LEU A 10 -27.76 -8.03 15.89
N GLU A 11 -27.81 -7.60 17.15
CA GLU A 11 -27.24 -6.31 17.56
C GLU A 11 -25.75 -6.24 17.17
N ARG A 12 -24.96 -7.26 17.52
CA ARG A 12 -23.52 -7.33 17.20
C ARG A 12 -23.28 -7.26 15.70
N LEU A 13 -24.05 -7.98 14.89
CA LEU A 13 -23.91 -7.97 13.44
C LEU A 13 -24.23 -6.59 12.85
N ILE A 14 -25.30 -5.94 13.31
CA ILE A 14 -25.68 -4.59 12.89
C ILE A 14 -24.54 -3.62 13.22
N PHE A 15 -24.11 -3.57 14.49
CA PHE A 15 -23.04 -2.66 14.92
C PHE A 15 -21.72 -2.89 14.17
N LYS A 16 -21.34 -4.14 13.91
CA LYS A 16 -20.14 -4.45 13.12
C LYS A 16 -20.26 -3.98 11.67
N ARG A 17 -21.38 -4.25 11.01
CA ARG A 17 -21.61 -3.80 9.63
C ARG A 17 -21.67 -2.27 9.53
N THR A 18 -22.34 -1.60 10.47
CA THR A 18 -22.35 -0.14 10.55
C THR A 18 -20.96 0.43 10.80
N ALA A 19 -20.19 -0.16 11.72
CA ALA A 19 -18.82 0.28 12.00
C ALA A 19 -17.89 0.14 10.78
N ILE A 20 -18.08 -0.94 10.02
CA ILE A 20 -17.36 -1.21 8.77
C ILE A 20 -17.74 -0.18 7.69
N ALA A 21 -19.04 -0.01 7.43
CA ALA A 21 -19.53 0.87 6.38
C ALA A 21 -19.34 2.35 6.70
N HIS A 22 -19.30 2.71 7.99
CA HIS A 22 -19.18 4.08 8.48
C HIS A 22 -18.08 4.19 9.53
N ARG A 23 -16.83 3.94 9.12
CA ARG A 23 -15.67 3.90 10.02
C ARG A 23 -15.48 5.17 10.85
N LEU A 24 -15.79 6.35 10.29
CA LEU A 24 -15.75 7.62 11.02
C LEU A 24 -16.74 7.69 12.20
N SER A 25 -17.81 6.87 12.17
CA SER A 25 -18.77 6.75 13.26
C SER A 25 -18.34 5.74 14.34
N LEU A 26 -17.30 4.93 14.11
CA LEU A 26 -16.84 3.90 15.05
C LEU A 26 -16.60 4.45 16.47
N PRO A 27 -15.93 5.60 16.67
CA PRO A 27 -15.78 6.18 18.01
C PRO A 27 -17.11 6.43 18.73
N ASN A 28 -18.13 6.93 18.01
CA ASN A 28 -19.47 7.16 18.57
C ASN A 28 -20.20 5.84 18.87
N LEU A 29 -20.04 4.82 18.01
CA LEU A 29 -20.63 3.50 18.23
C LEU A 29 -20.08 2.84 19.49
N LEU A 30 -18.79 3.00 19.79
CA LEU A 30 -18.16 2.49 21.01
C LEU A 30 -18.76 3.06 22.30
N LEU A 31 -19.42 4.21 22.24
CA LEU A 31 -20.05 4.88 23.39
C LEU A 31 -21.49 4.39 23.67
N VAL A 32 -22.09 3.62 22.77
CA VAL A 32 -23.50 3.20 22.89
C VAL A 32 -23.74 2.31 24.11
N SER A 33 -22.86 1.33 24.34
CA SER A 33 -22.92 0.47 25.53
C SER A 33 -21.63 -0.32 25.72
N ARG A 34 -21.41 -0.89 26.91
CA ARG A 34 -20.24 -1.72 27.22
C ARG A 34 -20.08 -2.93 26.29
N ARG A 35 -21.18 -3.60 25.92
CA ARG A 35 -21.13 -4.76 25.01
C ARG A 35 -20.71 -4.36 23.60
N VAL A 36 -21.25 -3.23 23.10
CA VAL A 36 -20.89 -2.69 21.78
C VAL A 36 -19.41 -2.28 21.78
N HIS A 37 -18.93 -1.67 22.86
CA HIS A 37 -17.50 -1.39 23.04
C HIS A 37 -16.65 -2.65 22.84
N ILE A 38 -16.93 -3.71 23.61
CA ILE A 38 -16.18 -4.99 23.52
C ILE A 38 -16.24 -5.59 22.11
N TRP A 39 -17.38 -5.49 21.43
CA TRP A 39 -17.54 -6.07 20.10
C TRP A 39 -16.79 -5.32 19.00
N LEU A 40 -16.69 -4.00 19.11
CA LEU A 40 -16.17 -3.13 18.05
C LEU A 40 -14.76 -2.62 18.32
N GLU A 41 -14.29 -2.63 19.57
CA GLU A 41 -12.94 -2.17 19.92
C GLU A 41 -11.84 -2.82 19.06
N PRO A 42 -11.85 -4.13 18.76
CA PRO A 42 -10.85 -4.72 17.86
C PRO A 42 -10.81 -4.10 16.45
N LEU A 43 -11.95 -3.59 15.94
CA LEU A 43 -12.00 -2.94 14.62
C LEU A 43 -11.26 -1.60 14.62
N LEU A 44 -11.17 -0.92 15.77
CA LEU A 44 -10.43 0.33 15.91
C LEU A 44 -8.92 0.12 15.70
N TYR A 45 -8.40 -1.03 16.14
CA TYR A 45 -6.99 -1.37 16.09
C TYR A 45 -6.61 -2.20 14.86
N LYS A 46 -7.56 -2.57 13.98
CA LYS A 46 -7.26 -3.41 12.82
C LYS A 46 -6.22 -2.78 11.89
N VAL A 47 -6.30 -1.48 11.68
CA VAL A 47 -5.28 -0.69 10.97
C VAL A 47 -4.73 0.31 11.97
N LEU A 48 -3.45 0.16 12.32
CA LEU A 48 -2.74 1.06 13.22
C LEU A 48 -1.84 1.96 12.39
N GLN A 49 -2.14 3.26 12.38
CA GLN A 49 -1.29 4.29 11.78
C GLN A 49 -0.55 5.04 12.89
N CYS A 50 0.77 4.91 12.88
CA CYS A 50 1.63 5.61 13.80
C CYS A 50 2.05 6.95 13.20
N ARG A 51 1.23 7.98 13.45
CA ARG A 51 1.48 9.39 13.14
C ARG A 51 1.17 10.28 14.34
N LYS A 52 1.79 11.44 14.44
CA LYS A 52 1.55 12.41 15.52
C LYS A 52 0.08 12.78 15.58
N GLY A 53 -0.46 12.71 16.79
CA GLY A 53 -1.86 13.08 17.08
C GLY A 53 -2.90 12.03 16.66
N ALA A 54 -2.53 10.94 15.99
CA ALA A 54 -3.48 9.87 15.65
C ALA A 54 -3.42 8.67 16.60
N ILE A 55 -2.24 8.39 17.17
CA ILE A 55 -2.16 7.39 18.25
C ILE A 55 -2.57 8.07 19.55
N PRO A 56 -3.49 7.48 20.33
CA PRO A 56 -3.55 7.75 21.77
C PRO A 56 -2.14 7.65 22.36
N ASP A 57 -1.88 8.39 23.44
CA ASP A 57 -0.65 8.27 24.22
C ASP A 57 -0.02 6.85 24.12
N PRO A 58 1.19 6.70 23.53
CA PRO A 58 1.74 5.40 23.19
C PRO A 58 1.71 4.44 24.38
N ASP A 59 2.02 4.92 25.58
CA ASP A 59 1.99 4.15 26.82
C ASP A 59 0.60 3.55 27.08
N THR A 60 -0.47 4.30 26.78
CA THR A 60 -1.85 3.82 26.89
C THR A 60 -2.17 2.76 25.83
N ALA A 61 -1.69 2.91 24.59
CA ALA A 61 -1.85 1.90 23.54
C ALA A 61 -1.09 0.60 23.89
N PHE A 62 0.15 0.71 24.35
CA PHE A 62 1.00 -0.43 24.74
C PHE A 62 0.44 -1.23 25.92
N ARG A 63 -0.39 -0.64 26.79
CA ARG A 63 -1.10 -1.38 27.86
C ARG A 63 -2.09 -2.40 27.31
N LYS A 64 -2.56 -2.26 26.07
CA LYS A 64 -3.50 -3.19 25.41
C LYS A 64 -2.78 -4.25 24.57
N ARG A 65 -1.75 -4.89 25.15
CA ARG A 65 -0.86 -5.85 24.44
C ARG A 65 -1.61 -6.92 23.66
N GLU A 66 -2.60 -7.58 24.28
CA GLU A 66 -3.39 -8.64 23.63
C GLU A 66 -4.22 -8.12 22.46
N LEU A 67 -4.69 -6.87 22.55
CA LEU A 67 -5.45 -6.24 21.49
C LEU A 67 -4.56 -5.86 20.31
N LEU A 68 -3.35 -5.36 20.58
CA LEU A 68 -2.37 -5.08 19.53
C LEU A 68 -1.93 -6.37 18.84
N ARG A 69 -1.58 -7.40 19.61
CA ARG A 69 -1.16 -8.70 19.08
C ARG A 69 -2.22 -9.37 18.22
N ASN A 70 -3.48 -9.38 18.66
CA ASN A 70 -4.52 -10.14 17.98
C ASN A 70 -5.35 -9.30 17.01
N GLY A 71 -5.50 -8.00 17.30
CA GLY A 71 -6.38 -7.09 16.59
C GLY A 71 -5.71 -6.38 15.41
N VAL A 72 -4.41 -6.07 15.48
CA VAL A 72 -3.69 -5.39 14.40
C VAL A 72 -3.50 -6.35 13.24
N ARG A 73 -3.88 -5.91 12.04
CA ARG A 73 -3.65 -6.59 10.76
C ARG A 73 -2.80 -5.77 9.81
N ALA A 74 -2.93 -4.45 9.90
CA ALA A 74 -2.11 -3.52 9.15
C ALA A 74 -1.44 -2.52 10.07
N LEU A 75 -0.14 -2.34 9.89
CA LEU A 75 0.69 -1.43 10.64
C LEU A 75 1.40 -0.49 9.68
N CYS A 76 1.17 0.81 9.84
CA CYS A 76 1.85 1.86 9.09
C CYS A 76 2.64 2.72 10.07
N ILE A 77 3.94 2.89 9.85
CA ILE A 77 4.80 3.71 10.69
C ILE A 77 5.44 4.82 9.87
N HIS A 78 5.09 6.05 10.21
CA HIS A 78 5.62 7.24 9.56
C HIS A 78 6.24 8.16 10.60
N SER A 79 7.44 8.69 10.33
CA SER A 79 8.07 9.64 11.24
C SER A 79 7.67 11.05 10.82
N ASP A 80 6.68 11.60 11.50
CA ASP A 80 6.55 13.04 11.64
C ASP A 80 7.28 13.52 12.90
N ARG A 81 7.59 14.83 12.95
CA ARG A 81 8.25 15.45 14.11
C ARG A 81 7.40 15.28 15.38
N GLY A 82 7.69 14.27 16.18
CA GLY A 82 6.96 13.94 17.42
C GLY A 82 6.23 12.59 17.42
N GLY A 83 6.61 11.67 16.53
CA GLY A 83 6.15 10.27 16.53
C GLY A 83 6.75 9.40 17.65
N LEU A 84 6.66 8.09 17.44
CA LEU A 84 7.20 7.07 18.35
C LEU A 84 8.74 7.15 18.41
N SER A 85 9.33 6.89 19.58
CA SER A 85 10.76 6.63 19.65
C SER A 85 11.12 5.34 18.92
N GLU A 86 12.38 5.20 18.52
CA GLU A 86 12.91 3.98 17.92
C GLU A 86 12.62 2.73 18.79
N SER A 87 12.85 2.82 20.10
CA SER A 87 12.51 1.73 21.02
C SER A 87 11.02 1.37 21.03
N GLN A 88 10.15 2.38 20.96
CA GLN A 88 8.70 2.17 20.90
C GLN A 88 8.27 1.54 19.57
N ILE A 89 8.95 1.86 18.46
CA ILE A 89 8.72 1.22 17.16
C ILE A 89 9.03 -0.28 17.27
N PHE A 90 10.17 -0.66 17.82
CA PHE A 90 10.52 -2.08 18.00
C PHE A 90 9.60 -2.81 18.97
N ASP A 91 9.21 -2.16 20.07
CA ASP A 91 8.20 -2.72 21.00
C ASP A 91 6.86 -2.96 20.29
N LEU A 92 6.47 -2.05 19.39
CA LEU A 92 5.24 -2.19 18.62
C LEU A 92 5.32 -3.32 17.60
N LEU A 93 6.43 -3.43 16.87
CA LEU A 93 6.69 -4.53 15.94
C LEU A 93 6.68 -5.88 16.68
N ALA A 94 7.30 -5.97 17.86
CA ALA A 94 7.31 -7.17 18.69
C ALA A 94 5.92 -7.57 19.20
N LEU A 95 4.98 -6.61 19.31
CA LEU A 95 3.60 -6.89 19.70
C LEU A 95 2.73 -7.30 18.51
N CYS A 96 2.89 -6.67 17.35
CA CYS A 96 2.01 -6.83 16.18
C CYS A 96 2.37 -8.04 15.31
N THR A 97 2.67 -9.19 15.91
CA THR A 97 3.19 -10.39 15.21
C THR A 97 2.21 -11.02 14.20
N ASN A 98 0.92 -10.67 14.27
CA ASN A 98 -0.11 -11.15 13.35
C ASN A 98 -0.49 -10.11 12.27
N ALA A 99 0.31 -9.04 12.12
CA ALA A 99 0.14 -8.12 11.02
C ALA A 99 0.44 -8.84 9.70
N THR A 100 -0.43 -8.64 8.72
CA THR A 100 -0.26 -9.13 7.34
C THR A 100 0.12 -8.00 6.38
N HIS A 101 -0.05 -6.74 6.81
CA HIS A 101 0.28 -5.57 6.03
C HIS A 101 1.23 -4.67 6.82
N PHE A 102 2.33 -4.28 6.19
CA PHE A 102 3.29 -3.37 6.80
C PHE A 102 3.67 -2.23 5.85
N GLY A 103 3.64 -1.01 6.36
CA GLY A 103 4.01 0.21 5.65
C GLY A 103 4.99 1.03 6.47
N CYS A 104 6.06 1.53 5.88
CA CYS A 104 6.95 2.47 6.55
C CYS A 104 7.61 3.51 5.63
N GLY A 105 7.76 4.73 6.15
CA GLY A 105 8.52 5.80 5.48
C GLY A 105 10.03 5.63 5.63
N SER A 106 10.79 6.31 4.77
CA SER A 106 12.26 6.25 4.74
C SER A 106 12.93 6.70 6.03
N GLU A 107 12.29 7.59 6.78
CA GLU A 107 12.83 8.12 8.04
C GLU A 107 12.79 7.11 9.19
N VAL A 108 11.99 6.04 9.04
CA VAL A 108 11.79 5.00 10.06
C VAL A 108 12.39 3.67 9.64
N CYS A 109 12.38 3.38 8.35
CA CYS A 109 12.79 2.09 7.81
C CYS A 109 14.29 1.84 8.07
N CYS A 110 14.63 0.73 8.74
CA CYS A 110 16.01 0.32 8.98
C CYS A 110 16.15 -1.21 9.03
N GLY A 111 17.38 -1.71 8.83
CA GLY A 111 17.67 -3.14 8.78
C GLY A 111 17.37 -3.88 10.08
N GLU A 112 17.42 -3.22 11.23
CA GLU A 112 17.07 -3.77 12.54
C GLU A 112 15.59 -4.21 12.63
N MET A 113 14.73 -3.75 11.72
CA MET A 113 13.33 -4.18 11.65
C MET A 113 13.18 -5.57 11.02
N LEU A 114 14.13 -6.02 10.20
CA LEU A 114 14.02 -7.27 9.43
C LEU A 114 13.68 -8.51 10.29
N PRO A 115 14.30 -8.75 11.46
CA PRO A 115 13.95 -9.89 12.30
C PRO A 115 12.49 -9.88 12.77
N HIS A 116 11.93 -8.70 13.00
CA HIS A 116 10.53 -8.57 13.40
C HIS A 116 9.59 -8.80 12.22
N LEU A 117 9.89 -8.21 11.06
CA LEU A 117 9.08 -8.34 9.85
C LEU A 117 9.11 -9.78 9.31
N ALA A 118 10.26 -10.45 9.37
CA ALA A 118 10.40 -11.85 8.97
C ALA A 118 9.63 -12.83 9.88
N ALA A 119 9.28 -12.43 11.10
CA ALA A 119 8.47 -13.24 12.01
C ALA A 119 6.96 -13.03 11.82
N MET A 120 6.55 -12.07 10.97
CA MET A 120 5.16 -11.75 10.67
C MET A 120 4.71 -12.47 9.39
N PRO A 121 3.43 -12.85 9.27
CA PRO A 121 2.86 -13.39 8.04
C PRO A 121 2.55 -12.26 7.03
N LEU A 122 3.56 -11.48 6.65
CA LEU A 122 3.36 -10.32 5.77
C LEU A 122 2.98 -10.77 4.36
N GLU A 123 1.84 -10.28 3.90
CA GLU A 123 1.32 -10.44 2.54
C GLU A 123 1.53 -9.16 1.72
N ARG A 124 1.50 -7.99 2.38
CA ARG A 124 1.71 -6.69 1.74
C ARG A 124 2.79 -5.88 2.44
N PHE A 125 3.74 -5.35 1.68
CA PHE A 125 4.76 -4.44 2.16
C PHE A 125 4.78 -3.15 1.33
N ALA A 126 4.88 -2.00 2.00
CA ALA A 126 5.16 -0.71 1.38
C ALA A 126 6.33 -0.03 2.10
N GLY A 127 7.40 0.28 1.37
CA GLY A 127 8.55 0.97 1.94
C GLY A 127 9.83 0.89 1.09
N PRO A 128 10.91 1.53 1.55
CA PRO A 128 12.19 1.53 0.86
C PRO A 128 13.00 0.27 1.21
N LEU A 129 12.93 -0.76 0.37
CA LEU A 129 13.67 -2.03 0.60
C LEU A 129 15.19 -1.84 0.77
N HIS A 130 15.78 -0.85 0.10
CA HIS A 130 17.22 -0.57 0.21
C HIS A 130 17.63 -0.21 1.64
N LEU A 131 16.74 0.37 2.46
CA LEU A 131 17.02 0.68 3.87
C LEU A 131 16.90 -0.55 4.78
N LEU A 132 16.06 -1.53 4.41
CA LEU A 132 15.99 -2.81 5.14
C LEU A 132 17.23 -3.67 4.88
N PHE A 133 17.70 -3.73 3.62
CA PHE A 133 18.79 -4.62 3.21
C PHE A 133 20.14 -3.91 3.05
N SER A 134 20.28 -2.66 3.55
CA SER A 134 21.45 -1.78 3.39
C SER A 134 21.74 -1.31 1.95
N SER A 135 21.34 -2.07 0.93
CA SER A 135 21.26 -1.63 -0.45
C SER A 135 20.22 -2.48 -1.21
N PHE A 136 19.78 -2.01 -2.38
CA PHE A 136 18.88 -2.80 -3.22
C PHE A 136 19.56 -4.08 -3.75
N TRP A 137 20.85 -4.01 -4.02
CA TRP A 137 21.65 -5.11 -4.56
C TRP A 137 22.02 -6.17 -3.53
N ALA A 138 21.86 -5.87 -2.23
CA ALA A 138 22.09 -6.80 -1.13
C ALA A 138 20.84 -7.59 -0.72
N ILE A 139 19.72 -7.42 -1.44
CA ILE A 139 18.47 -8.14 -1.15
C ILE A 139 18.69 -9.64 -1.37
N GLU A 140 18.55 -10.43 -0.31
CA GLU A 140 18.51 -11.89 -0.40
C GLU A 140 17.07 -12.35 -0.74
N PRO A 141 16.79 -12.86 -1.95
CA PRO A 141 15.40 -13.16 -2.35
C PRO A 141 14.77 -14.31 -1.56
N LYS A 142 15.61 -15.16 -0.94
CA LYS A 142 15.20 -16.28 -0.09
C LYS A 142 15.02 -15.88 1.37
N HIS A 143 15.22 -14.61 1.72
CA HIS A 143 15.04 -14.13 3.08
C HIS A 143 13.60 -14.36 3.53
N ALA A 144 13.40 -14.78 4.78
CA ALA A 144 12.09 -15.15 5.32
C ALA A 144 11.04 -14.04 5.24
N PHE A 145 11.48 -12.77 5.22
CA PHE A 145 10.64 -11.60 4.96
C PHE A 145 9.79 -11.72 3.68
N PHE A 146 10.33 -12.30 2.60
CA PHE A 146 9.64 -12.40 1.31
C PHE A 146 8.74 -13.65 1.19
N ALA A 147 8.73 -14.53 2.19
CA ALA A 147 8.12 -15.86 2.07
C ALA A 147 6.61 -15.84 1.76
N SER A 148 5.91 -14.77 2.13
CA SER A 148 4.46 -14.62 1.93
C SER A 148 4.07 -13.33 1.21
N ILE A 149 5.05 -12.52 0.77
CA ILE A 149 4.78 -11.23 0.15
C ILE A 149 4.15 -11.45 -1.22
N THR A 150 2.93 -10.96 -1.39
CA THR A 150 2.16 -10.99 -2.64
C THR A 150 2.02 -9.60 -3.25
N HIS A 151 2.05 -8.54 -2.44
CA HIS A 151 2.01 -7.15 -2.88
C HIS A 151 3.22 -6.39 -2.34
N LEU A 152 3.98 -5.78 -3.24
CA LEU A 152 5.20 -5.04 -2.92
C LEU A 152 5.13 -3.63 -3.51
N GLU A 153 5.11 -2.63 -2.64
CA GLU A 153 5.16 -1.23 -3.02
C GLU A 153 6.53 -0.65 -2.61
N LEU A 154 7.34 -0.34 -3.60
CA LEU A 154 8.66 0.22 -3.39
C LEU A 154 8.57 1.74 -3.43
N LEU A 155 8.90 2.36 -2.30
CA LEU A 155 8.95 3.81 -2.16
C LEU A 155 10.39 4.30 -2.38
N ASN A 156 10.56 5.40 -3.11
CA ASN A 156 11.86 6.08 -3.27
C ASN A 156 12.98 5.13 -3.71
N VAL A 157 12.70 4.31 -4.73
CA VAL A 157 13.39 3.02 -4.97
C VAL A 157 14.86 3.15 -5.35
N LEU A 158 15.30 4.30 -5.86
CA LEU A 158 16.61 4.40 -6.48
C LEU A 158 17.50 5.40 -5.75
N PRO A 159 18.65 4.95 -5.23
CA PRO A 159 19.72 5.87 -4.87
C PRO A 159 20.17 6.55 -6.17
N GLN A 160 19.77 7.81 -6.37
CA GLN A 160 20.22 8.62 -7.51
C GLN A 160 21.76 8.66 -7.60
N ASP A 161 22.45 8.37 -6.48
CA ASP A 161 23.88 8.49 -6.33
C ASP A 161 24.67 7.18 -6.46
N GLU A 162 24.04 5.98 -6.41
CA GLU A 162 24.81 4.72 -6.35
C GLU A 162 25.24 4.16 -7.70
N GLY A 163 24.77 4.76 -8.81
CA GLY A 163 24.94 4.17 -10.14
C GLY A 163 24.10 2.90 -10.25
N VAL A 164 23.14 2.90 -11.17
CA VAL A 164 22.42 1.66 -11.46
C VAL A 164 23.42 0.70 -12.09
N ASP A 165 23.83 -0.32 -11.35
CA ASP A 165 24.56 -1.45 -11.94
C ASP A 165 23.58 -2.17 -12.87
N GLU A 166 23.65 -1.83 -14.16
CA GLU A 166 22.79 -2.41 -15.20
C GLU A 166 22.90 -3.94 -15.26
N ASP A 167 23.98 -4.51 -14.72
CA ASP A 167 24.24 -5.95 -14.69
C ASP A 167 23.74 -6.62 -13.40
N ALA A 168 23.43 -5.86 -12.35
CA ALA A 168 23.03 -6.44 -11.07
C ALA A 168 21.71 -7.23 -11.20
N GLU A 169 21.67 -8.39 -10.53
CA GLU A 169 20.53 -9.31 -10.60
C GLU A 169 19.33 -8.75 -9.83
N ILE A 170 18.15 -8.83 -10.43
CA ILE A 170 16.91 -8.40 -9.78
C ILE A 170 16.46 -9.51 -8.82
N PRO A 171 16.22 -9.19 -7.54
CA PRO A 171 15.78 -10.19 -6.58
C PRO A 171 14.42 -10.77 -6.98
N VAL A 172 14.34 -12.08 -7.17
CA VAL A 172 13.10 -12.79 -7.53
C VAL A 172 12.29 -13.12 -6.28
N VAL A 173 11.11 -12.54 -6.14
CA VAL A 173 10.16 -12.85 -5.06
C VAL A 173 9.09 -13.80 -5.61
N PRO A 174 9.11 -15.10 -5.27
CA PRO A 174 8.34 -16.11 -5.99
C PRO A 174 6.82 -16.01 -5.80
N THR A 175 6.36 -15.43 -4.70
CA THR A 175 4.93 -15.23 -4.38
C THR A 175 4.39 -13.89 -4.86
N LEU A 176 5.24 -13.04 -5.44
CA LEU A 176 4.88 -11.68 -5.80
C LEU A 176 3.90 -11.67 -6.98
N THR A 177 2.71 -11.13 -6.75
CA THR A 177 1.64 -10.99 -7.76
C THR A 177 1.39 -9.53 -8.14
N HIS A 178 1.69 -8.61 -7.23
CA HIS A 178 1.45 -7.18 -7.38
C HIS A 178 2.71 -6.42 -6.99
N ALA A 179 3.21 -5.58 -7.88
CA ALA A 179 4.35 -4.73 -7.61
C ALA A 179 4.01 -3.30 -8.00
N SER A 180 4.49 -2.33 -7.22
CA SER A 180 4.41 -0.93 -7.57
C SER A 180 5.67 -0.19 -7.21
N PHE A 181 5.99 0.78 -8.06
CA PHE A 181 7.05 1.75 -7.84
C PHE A 181 6.36 3.09 -7.64
N ALA A 182 6.49 3.65 -6.45
CA ALA A 182 5.82 4.89 -6.07
C ALA A 182 6.80 6.04 -5.89
N ASP A 183 6.44 7.21 -6.44
CA ASP A 183 7.19 8.47 -6.36
C ASP A 183 8.64 8.35 -6.78
N VAL A 184 8.88 7.64 -7.88
CA VAL A 184 10.24 7.41 -8.34
C VAL A 184 10.61 8.44 -9.39
N ASP A 185 11.74 9.10 -9.15
CA ASP A 185 12.17 10.22 -9.98
C ASP A 185 12.63 9.78 -11.37
N ILE A 186 13.53 8.82 -11.48
CA ILE A 186 14.04 8.34 -12.77
C ILE A 186 14.29 6.85 -12.62
N ILE A 187 13.52 6.03 -13.33
CA ILE A 187 13.75 4.60 -13.41
C ILE A 187 14.15 4.28 -14.85
N PRO A 188 15.34 3.71 -15.08
CA PRO A 188 15.68 3.19 -16.40
C PRO A 188 14.63 2.15 -16.83
N TRP A 189 14.05 2.28 -18.02
CA TRP A 189 13.02 1.35 -18.52
C TRP A 189 13.53 -0.08 -18.66
N THR A 190 14.84 -0.22 -18.93
CA THR A 190 15.56 -1.50 -18.88
C THR A 190 15.36 -2.22 -17.56
N TYR A 191 15.35 -1.48 -16.45
CA TYR A 191 15.15 -2.04 -15.12
C TYR A 191 13.72 -2.55 -14.92
N ILE A 192 12.71 -1.78 -15.31
CA ILE A 192 11.29 -2.22 -15.23
C ILE A 192 11.07 -3.48 -16.07
N ARG A 193 11.60 -3.51 -17.29
CA ARG A 193 11.52 -4.68 -18.17
C ARG A 193 12.19 -5.91 -17.56
N ARG A 194 13.42 -5.78 -17.06
CA ARG A 194 14.11 -6.87 -16.36
C ARG A 194 13.31 -7.32 -15.13
N PHE A 195 12.69 -6.39 -14.41
CA PHE A 195 11.87 -6.72 -13.23
C PHE A 195 10.64 -7.55 -13.63
N LEU A 196 9.94 -7.14 -14.68
CA LEU A 196 8.80 -7.84 -15.26
C LEU A 196 9.20 -9.24 -15.77
N GLU A 197 10.33 -9.36 -16.46
CA GLU A 197 10.88 -10.64 -16.95
C GLU A 197 11.25 -11.58 -15.80
N ALA A 198 11.83 -11.05 -14.72
CA ALA A 198 12.21 -11.81 -13.52
C ALA A 198 11.00 -12.31 -12.72
N HIS A 199 9.80 -11.74 -12.93
CA HIS A 199 8.58 -12.06 -12.21
C HIS A 199 7.43 -12.44 -13.16
N PRO A 200 7.51 -13.58 -13.87
CA PRO A 200 6.48 -13.99 -14.84
C PRO A 200 5.08 -14.20 -14.21
N GLN A 201 5.02 -14.48 -12.92
CA GLN A 201 3.77 -14.67 -12.16
C GLN A 201 3.08 -13.36 -11.75
N LEU A 202 3.74 -12.22 -11.98
CA LEU A 202 3.17 -10.92 -11.67
C LEU A 202 1.87 -10.73 -12.46
N GLN A 203 0.84 -10.19 -11.82
CA GLN A 203 -0.44 -9.86 -12.42
C GLN A 203 -0.51 -8.37 -12.75
N ILE A 204 0.06 -7.53 -11.89
CA ILE A 204 0.16 -6.08 -12.06
C ILE A 204 1.55 -5.59 -11.68
N PHE A 205 2.07 -4.72 -12.53
CA PHE A 205 3.12 -3.77 -12.21
C PHE A 205 2.57 -2.35 -12.37
N ALA A 206 2.50 -1.60 -11.28
CA ALA A 206 2.00 -0.23 -11.29
C ALA A 206 3.13 0.78 -11.09
N LEU A 207 3.23 1.77 -11.97
CA LEU A 207 4.07 2.94 -11.76
C LEU A 207 3.16 4.10 -11.32
N VAL A 208 3.39 4.61 -10.12
CA VAL A 208 2.43 5.48 -9.43
C VAL A 208 3.12 6.72 -8.91
N TRP A 209 2.48 7.88 -9.06
CA TRP A 209 3.04 9.16 -8.63
C TRP A 209 2.01 9.99 -7.89
N ALA A 210 2.48 10.87 -7.02
CA ALA A 210 1.64 11.96 -6.56
C ALA A 210 1.15 12.78 -7.76
N ARG A 211 -0.13 13.17 -7.72
CA ARG A 211 -0.84 13.89 -8.77
C ARG A 211 -0.07 15.12 -9.30
N ASN A 212 0.66 15.84 -8.47
CA ASN A 212 1.38 17.04 -8.86
C ASN A 212 2.56 16.75 -9.79
N TYR A 213 3.09 15.51 -9.73
CA TYR A 213 4.17 15.06 -10.62
C TYR A 213 3.65 14.44 -11.92
N VAL A 214 2.38 14.02 -11.97
CA VAL A 214 1.81 13.33 -13.14
C VAL A 214 2.00 14.12 -14.41
N ARG A 215 1.79 15.44 -14.39
CA ARG A 215 1.92 16.27 -15.59
C ARG A 215 3.33 16.23 -16.18
N GLU A 216 4.34 16.29 -15.32
CA GLU A 216 5.73 16.20 -15.76
C GLU A 216 6.05 14.81 -16.30
N ARG A 217 5.38 13.76 -15.80
CA ARG A 217 5.62 12.36 -16.17
C ARG A 217 4.79 11.86 -17.33
N PHE A 218 3.67 12.53 -17.64
CA PHE A 218 2.78 12.14 -18.72
C PHE A 218 3.48 12.27 -20.08
N ASP A 219 4.26 13.34 -20.25
CA ASP A 219 5.06 13.56 -21.46
C ASP A 219 6.11 12.45 -21.62
N ASP A 220 6.75 12.02 -20.53
CA ASP A 220 7.67 10.88 -20.52
C ASP A 220 6.95 9.58 -20.88
N ALA A 221 5.72 9.37 -20.40
CA ALA A 221 4.93 8.16 -20.65
C ALA A 221 4.66 7.86 -22.12
N SER A 222 4.61 8.89 -22.97
CA SER A 222 4.52 8.69 -24.42
C SER A 222 5.76 8.00 -25.00
N GLN A 223 6.95 8.25 -24.44
CA GLN A 223 8.19 7.57 -24.83
C GLN A 223 8.23 6.14 -24.25
N ILE A 224 7.70 5.96 -23.04
CA ILE A 224 7.67 4.66 -22.33
C ILE A 224 6.88 3.62 -23.11
N PHE A 225 5.77 4.01 -23.73
CA PHE A 225 4.93 3.09 -24.49
C PHE A 225 5.71 2.31 -25.56
N PHE A 226 6.68 2.95 -26.22
CA PHE A 226 7.49 2.28 -27.24
C PHE A 226 8.48 1.26 -26.67
N GLU A 227 8.79 1.34 -25.38
CA GLU A 227 9.81 0.49 -24.73
C GLU A 227 9.22 -0.67 -23.94
N ILE A 228 7.97 -0.56 -23.46
CA ILE A 228 7.32 -1.56 -22.60
C ILE A 228 5.97 -1.96 -23.18
N SER A 229 5.92 -3.12 -23.82
CA SER A 229 4.69 -3.74 -24.34
C SER A 229 4.14 -4.86 -23.44
N ASP A 230 4.43 -4.80 -22.14
CA ASP A 230 3.98 -5.82 -21.18
C ASP A 230 2.53 -5.58 -20.76
N GLU A 231 1.66 -6.59 -20.91
CA GLU A 231 0.23 -6.50 -20.60
C GLU A 231 -0.06 -6.31 -19.10
N ARG A 232 0.94 -6.49 -18.23
CA ARG A 232 0.82 -6.33 -16.78
C ARG A 232 1.15 -4.93 -16.30
N PHE A 233 1.68 -4.09 -17.20
CA PHE A 233 2.17 -2.76 -16.87
C PHE A 233 1.04 -1.72 -16.92
N VAL A 234 0.92 -0.95 -15.84
CA VAL A 234 -0.05 0.15 -15.73
C VAL A 234 0.59 1.37 -15.06
N MET A 235 0.02 2.53 -15.33
CA MET A 235 0.41 3.82 -14.75
C MET A 235 -0.78 4.47 -14.07
N GLY A 236 -0.53 5.22 -13.02
CA GLY A 236 -1.57 6.02 -12.39
C GLY A 236 -1.05 7.03 -11.39
N SER A 237 -1.98 7.64 -10.68
CA SER A 237 -1.70 8.74 -9.79
C SER A 237 -2.50 8.66 -8.53
N TYR A 238 -1.92 9.06 -7.40
CA TYR A 238 -2.66 9.20 -6.15
C TYR A 238 -2.83 10.69 -5.80
N GLU A 239 -3.85 10.99 -4.98
CA GLU A 239 -4.22 12.37 -4.63
C GLU A 239 -3.06 13.11 -3.93
N ASP A 240 -2.69 14.29 -4.40
CA ASP A 240 -1.78 15.15 -3.65
C ASP A 240 -2.45 15.61 -2.37
N GLY A 241 -1.69 15.59 -1.29
CA GLY A 241 -1.90 16.60 -0.28
C GLY A 241 -0.66 16.77 0.54
N ASN A 242 -0.80 17.47 1.67
CA ASN A 242 0.30 18.05 2.44
C ASN A 242 1.23 17.00 3.11
N GLY A 243 1.83 16.08 2.36
CA GLY A 243 2.84 15.10 2.78
C GLY A 243 2.35 13.70 3.18
N ASP A 244 1.03 13.51 3.41
CA ASP A 244 0.51 12.29 4.07
C ASP A 244 -0.25 11.30 3.15
N HIS A 245 -0.32 11.56 1.84
CA HIS A 245 -1.31 10.91 0.98
C HIS A 245 -1.01 9.51 0.44
N PRO A 246 0.24 9.09 0.12
CA PRO A 246 0.46 7.70 -0.29
C PRO A 246 -0.01 6.74 0.81
N TRP A 247 0.17 7.15 2.07
CA TRP A 247 -0.30 6.39 3.24
C TRP A 247 -1.81 6.40 3.44
N LYS A 248 -2.53 7.41 2.94
CA LYS A 248 -4.01 7.44 2.97
C LYS A 248 -4.56 6.34 2.08
N GLU A 249 -4.06 6.23 0.86
CA GLU A 249 -4.48 5.20 -0.08
C GLU A 249 -4.03 3.81 0.37
N TRP A 250 -2.79 3.68 0.83
CA TRP A 250 -2.29 2.45 1.46
C TRP A 250 -3.16 2.02 2.65
N ALA A 251 -3.55 2.95 3.52
CA ALA A 251 -4.38 2.64 4.67
C ALA A 251 -5.82 2.27 4.30
N SER A 252 -6.36 2.88 3.23
CA SER A 252 -7.63 2.47 2.64
C SER A 252 -7.53 1.05 2.10
N ALA A 253 -6.46 0.72 1.38
CA ALA A 253 -6.18 -0.62 0.85
C ALA A 253 -6.03 -1.67 1.97
N ALA A 254 -5.25 -1.36 3.01
CA ALA A 254 -5.14 -2.16 4.22
C ALA A 254 -6.48 -2.30 4.98
N GLY A 255 -7.39 -1.34 4.78
CA GLY A 255 -8.77 -1.37 5.26
C GLY A 255 -9.74 -2.10 4.35
N ALA A 256 -9.38 -2.40 3.09
CA ALA A 256 -10.29 -2.97 2.09
C ALA A 256 -10.82 -4.35 2.49
N ASP A 257 -10.07 -5.13 3.28
CA ASP A 257 -10.53 -6.37 3.94
C ASP A 257 -11.74 -6.17 4.87
N LEU A 258 -12.08 -4.92 5.19
CA LEU A 258 -13.31 -4.58 5.90
C LEU A 258 -14.48 -4.33 4.95
N GLY A 259 -14.34 -4.43 3.64
CA GLY A 259 -15.38 -4.11 2.65
C GLY A 259 -15.44 -2.62 2.31
N GLN A 260 -14.29 -1.94 2.31
CA GLN A 260 -14.16 -0.56 1.82
C GLN A 260 -13.73 -0.52 0.34
N GLU A 261 -13.80 0.70 -0.21
CA GLU A 261 -13.58 1.16 -1.58
C GLU A 261 -12.49 0.41 -2.38
N ASP A 262 -12.64 0.42 -3.70
CA ASP A 262 -11.63 -0.07 -4.64
C ASP A 262 -10.28 0.64 -4.39
N ASP A 263 -9.28 -0.11 -3.92
CA ASP A 263 -7.89 0.35 -3.87
C ASP A 263 -7.29 0.41 -5.28
N TYR A 264 -6.12 1.05 -5.43
CA TYR A 264 -5.51 1.17 -6.77
C TYR A 264 -5.12 -0.18 -7.37
N TRP A 265 -4.84 -1.20 -6.56
CA TRP A 265 -4.61 -2.55 -7.04
C TRP A 265 -5.84 -3.08 -7.76
N THR A 266 -7.00 -3.03 -7.10
CA THR A 266 -8.29 -3.45 -7.67
C THR A 266 -8.65 -2.65 -8.93
N ARG A 267 -8.32 -1.34 -8.95
CA ARG A 267 -8.51 -0.49 -10.14
C ARG A 267 -7.60 -0.91 -11.28
N GLY A 268 -6.33 -1.20 -10.99
CA GLY A 268 -5.37 -1.72 -11.95
C GLY A 268 -5.80 -3.06 -12.52
N GLU A 269 -6.33 -3.97 -11.69
CA GLU A 269 -6.83 -5.28 -12.14
C GLU A 269 -7.98 -5.10 -13.12
N ARG A 270 -8.93 -4.22 -12.77
CA ARG A 270 -10.07 -3.89 -13.64
C ARG A 270 -9.62 -3.22 -14.93
N PHE A 271 -8.63 -2.33 -14.88
CA PHE A 271 -8.08 -1.69 -16.05
C PHE A 271 -7.44 -2.72 -17.00
N LEU A 272 -6.57 -3.59 -16.47
CA LEU A 272 -5.95 -4.65 -17.26
C LEU A 272 -6.96 -5.66 -17.80
N GLU A 273 -7.99 -5.99 -17.03
CA GLU A 273 -9.06 -6.87 -17.51
C GLU A 273 -9.82 -6.25 -18.68
N ARG A 274 -10.18 -4.96 -18.59
CA ARG A 274 -10.79 -4.22 -19.72
C ARG A 274 -9.88 -4.22 -20.95
N LYS A 275 -8.57 -4.06 -20.76
CA LYS A 275 -7.57 -4.10 -21.82
C LYS A 275 -7.52 -5.48 -22.49
N ARG A 276 -7.44 -6.57 -21.72
CA ARG A 276 -7.51 -7.95 -22.25
C ARG A 276 -8.81 -8.25 -23.01
N LEU A 277 -9.91 -7.62 -22.62
CA LEU A 277 -11.21 -7.72 -23.29
C LEU A 277 -11.35 -6.80 -24.52
N GLY A 278 -10.33 -6.00 -24.86
CA GLY A 278 -10.36 -5.05 -25.97
C GLY A 278 -11.30 -3.86 -25.75
N GLN A 279 -11.66 -3.57 -24.49
CA GLN A 279 -12.49 -2.41 -24.11
C GLN A 279 -11.66 -1.14 -23.89
N VAL A 280 -10.34 -1.31 -23.78
CA VAL A 280 -9.33 -0.26 -23.66
C VAL A 280 -8.23 -0.60 -24.66
N ASP A 281 -7.71 0.41 -25.36
CA ASP A 281 -6.65 0.19 -26.36
C ASP A 281 -5.40 -0.44 -25.73
N ASP A 282 -4.76 -1.35 -26.46
CA ASP A 282 -3.57 -2.08 -25.99
C ASP A 282 -2.39 -1.15 -25.64
N TYR A 283 -2.34 0.03 -26.24
CA TYR A 283 -1.32 1.03 -25.97
C TYR A 283 -1.59 1.89 -24.74
N ARG A 284 -2.80 1.83 -24.19
CA ARG A 284 -3.14 2.63 -23.02
C ARG A 284 -2.46 2.04 -21.79
N LEU A 285 -1.69 2.89 -21.10
CA LEU A 285 -1.00 2.55 -19.86
C LEU A 285 -1.64 3.23 -18.65
N TRP A 286 -2.22 4.42 -18.84
CA TRP A 286 -2.83 5.22 -17.78
C TRP A 286 -4.21 4.71 -17.39
N MET A 287 -4.42 4.53 -16.08
CA MET A 287 -5.70 4.16 -15.50
C MET A 287 -6.64 5.36 -15.41
N ASP A 288 -7.65 5.40 -16.27
CA ASP A 288 -8.59 6.54 -16.39
C ASP A 288 -9.37 6.84 -15.13
N ASP A 289 -9.78 5.78 -14.41
CA ASP A 289 -10.54 5.89 -13.17
C ASP A 289 -9.68 6.38 -11.98
N TRP A 290 -8.43 6.77 -12.25
CA TRP A 290 -7.44 7.16 -11.24
C TRP A 290 -6.77 8.50 -11.53
N MET A 291 -7.20 9.23 -12.57
CA MET A 291 -6.88 10.65 -12.71
C MET A 291 -7.95 11.45 -11.94
N TYR A 292 -7.55 12.08 -10.83
CA TYR A 292 -8.46 12.80 -9.92
C TYR A 292 -8.95 14.13 -10.51
N GLU A 293 -9.74 14.14 -11.58
CA GLU A 293 -10.03 15.39 -12.29
C GLU A 293 -11.51 15.66 -12.54
N ASP A 294 -12.03 16.65 -11.79
CA ASP A 294 -13.31 17.31 -12.06
C ASP A 294 -13.22 18.31 -13.23
N ASP A 295 -12.01 18.67 -13.71
CA ASP A 295 -11.80 19.78 -14.66
C ASP A 295 -10.92 19.45 -15.88
N TRP A 296 -10.52 18.19 -16.05
CA TRP A 296 -9.76 17.80 -17.24
C TRP A 296 -10.69 17.12 -18.22
N THR A 297 -10.99 17.83 -19.30
CA THR A 297 -11.22 17.14 -20.56
C THR A 297 -10.03 16.22 -20.75
N THR A 298 -10.27 14.91 -20.74
CA THR A 298 -9.29 13.89 -21.16
C THR A 298 -8.49 14.52 -22.30
N PRO A 299 -7.16 14.70 -22.19
CA PRO A 299 -6.41 15.31 -23.27
C PRO A 299 -6.85 14.61 -24.55
N GLU A 300 -7.31 15.38 -25.56
CA GLU A 300 -7.79 14.77 -26.80
C GLU A 300 -6.76 13.73 -27.20
N PRO A 301 -7.19 12.48 -27.48
CA PRO A 301 -6.29 11.37 -27.68
C PRO A 301 -5.18 11.87 -28.59
N VAL A 302 -3.95 11.92 -28.07
CA VAL A 302 -2.79 12.35 -28.85
C VAL A 302 -2.88 11.50 -30.11
N GLU A 303 -3.05 12.13 -31.27
CA GLU A 303 -3.18 11.39 -32.53
C GLU A 303 -1.89 10.60 -32.71
N TYR A 304 -1.90 9.35 -32.27
CA TYR A 304 -0.79 8.44 -32.43
C TYR A 304 -0.61 8.26 -33.94
N PRO A 305 0.62 8.35 -34.47
CA PRO A 305 0.86 8.15 -35.88
C PRO A 305 0.21 6.83 -36.32
N GLN A 306 -0.78 6.90 -37.22
CA GLN A 306 -1.33 5.71 -37.84
C GLN A 306 -0.25 5.15 -38.77
N TYR A 307 0.30 4.00 -38.42
CA TYR A 307 1.26 3.28 -39.26
C TYR A 307 0.50 2.33 -40.17
N ASP A 308 0.50 2.64 -41.48
CA ASP A 308 0.07 1.77 -42.58
C ASP A 308 1.09 0.63 -42.85
#